data_AF-V5GJI8-F1
#
_entry.id   AF-V5GJI8-F1
#
_cell.length_a   1.000
_cell.length_b   1.000
_cell.length_c   1.000
_cell.angle_alpha   90.00
_cell.angle_beta   90.00
_cell.angle_gamma   90.00
#
_symmetry.space_group_name_H-M   'P 1'
#
loop_
_entity.id
_entity.type
_entity.pdbx_description
1 polymer ?
#
loop_
_entity_poly.entity_id
_entity_poly.type
_entity_poly.pdbx_seq_one_letter_code
_entity_poly.pdbx_strand_id
1 'polypeptide(L)'
;MNIFNVAKHFDAVETLHVENNLSTKYNAQDFDYLLVLDFEATCWDAKYIHKRAPEIIEFPCILFDVQKHECVGEFQQYVMPTENYKLSSFCTQFTGIKQYQVDNGVPLNTALMLFQQWLNEYINHYNLTFDIFQSLNKKCVFATWSDW
;
A
#
# COMPACT_ATOMS: atom_id res chain seq x y z
N MET A 1 -14.92 -4.67 14.61
CA MET A 1 -13.72 -5.38 15.13
C MET A 1 -12.53 -4.55 14.69
N ASN A 2 -11.66 -4.10 15.61
CA ASN A 2 -10.55 -3.20 15.25
C ASN A 2 -9.43 -4.04 14.62
N ILE A 3 -9.22 -3.89 13.30
CA ILE A 3 -8.22 -4.62 12.51
C ILE A 3 -6.81 -4.41 13.06
N PHE A 4 -6.50 -3.21 13.55
CA PHE A 4 -5.22 -2.91 14.17
C PHE A 4 -4.97 -3.76 15.42
N ASN A 5 -5.98 -3.95 16.27
CA ASN A 5 -5.86 -4.81 17.45
C ASN A 5 -5.68 -6.28 17.09
N VAL A 6 -6.30 -6.73 15.99
CA VAL A 6 -6.11 -8.09 15.47
C VAL A 6 -4.70 -8.25 14.92
N ALA A 7 -4.21 -7.34 14.09
CA ALA A 7 -2.85 -7.36 13.55
C ALA A 7 -1.80 -7.34 14.67
N LYS A 8 -2.00 -6.52 15.70
CA LYS A 8 -1.14 -6.47 16.88
C LYS A 8 -1.16 -7.77 17.69
N HIS A 9 -2.30 -8.46 17.78
CA HIS A 9 -2.39 -9.76 18.46
C HIS A 9 -1.60 -10.86 17.76
N PHE A 10 -1.43 -10.77 16.44
CA PHE A 10 -0.68 -11.73 15.63
C PHE A 10 0.77 -11.30 15.36
N ASP A 11 1.29 -10.29 16.05
CA ASP A 11 2.61 -9.70 15.80
C ASP A 11 2.84 -9.31 14.33
N ALA A 12 1.77 -8.95 13.63
CA ALA A 12 1.80 -8.52 12.23
C ALA A 12 1.97 -6.99 12.07
N VAL A 13 2.00 -6.25 13.18
CA VAL A 13 2.18 -4.78 13.19
C VAL A 13 2.97 -4.32 14.41
N GLU A 14 3.89 -3.38 14.21
CA GLU A 14 4.63 -2.69 15.27
C GLU A 14 4.25 -1.20 15.31
N THR A 15 4.22 -0.59 16.50
CA THR A 15 3.93 0.84 16.67
C THR A 15 5.13 1.54 17.26
N LEU A 16 5.70 2.49 16.51
CA LEU A 16 6.79 3.35 16.97
C LEU A 16 6.22 4.69 17.42
N HIS A 17 6.40 5.04 18.71
CA HIS A 17 6.01 6.34 19.24
C HIS A 17 7.17 7.34 19.10
N VAL A 18 6.92 8.45 18.40
CA VAL A 18 7.91 9.53 18.23
C VAL A 18 7.57 10.66 19.21
N GLU A 19 8.45 10.94 20.17
CA GLU A 19 8.30 12.07 21.10
C GLU A 19 8.90 13.36 20.52
N ASN A 20 8.13 14.45 20.55
CA ASN A 20 8.43 15.74 19.90
C ASN A 20 9.53 16.59 20.59
N ASN A 21 10.37 16.04 21.47
CA ASN A 21 11.26 16.83 22.33
C ASN A 21 12.75 16.49 22.24
N LEU A 22 13.29 16.22 21.06
CA LEU A 22 14.75 16.11 20.87
C LEU A 22 15.24 16.76 19.57
N SER A 23 15.78 17.97 19.71
CA SER A 23 16.81 18.50 18.82
C SER A 23 18.13 17.76 19.08
N THR A 24 18.26 16.53 18.57
CA THR A 24 19.52 15.85 18.25
C THR A 24 19.20 14.48 17.62
N LYS A 25 19.77 14.20 16.45
CA LYS A 25 19.78 12.88 15.78
C LYS A 25 18.39 12.26 15.60
N TYR A 26 17.74 12.57 14.47
CA TYR A 26 16.90 11.55 13.85
C TYR A 26 17.75 10.29 13.76
N ASN A 27 17.39 9.23 14.49
CA ASN A 27 17.93 7.93 14.18
C ASN A 27 17.68 7.76 12.67
N ALA A 28 18.75 7.65 11.90
CA ALA A 28 18.64 7.29 10.50
C ALA A 28 17.74 6.05 10.50
N GLN A 29 16.60 6.14 9.83
CA GLN A 29 15.71 4.99 9.71
C GLN A 29 16.51 3.77 9.23
N ASP A 30 16.12 2.57 9.65
CA ASP A 30 16.93 1.37 9.45
C ASP A 30 16.73 0.72 8.06
N PHE A 31 15.84 1.26 7.22
CA PHE A 31 15.44 0.64 5.95
C PHE A 31 16.19 1.23 4.76
N ASP A 32 16.71 0.39 3.88
CA ASP A 32 17.34 0.85 2.64
C ASP A 32 16.30 1.22 1.58
N TYR A 33 15.15 0.52 1.59
CA TYR A 33 14.06 0.70 0.63
C TYR A 33 12.69 0.74 1.32
N LEU A 34 11.77 1.49 0.73
CA LEU A 34 10.36 1.53 1.11
C LEU A 34 9.50 1.07 -0.07
N LEU A 35 8.57 0.15 0.20
CA LEU A 35 7.47 -0.14 -0.70
C LEU A 35 6.27 0.70 -0.31
N VAL A 36 6.10 1.83 -0.97
CA VAL A 36 5.03 2.78 -0.66
C VAL A 36 3.75 2.34 -1.35
N LEU A 37 2.73 2.03 -0.56
CA LEU A 37 1.43 1.51 -0.98
C LEU A 37 0.33 2.53 -0.72
N ASP A 38 -0.56 2.70 -1.71
CA ASP A 38 -1.70 3.63 -1.61
C ASP A 38 -2.93 3.06 -2.33
N PHE A 39 -3.72 2.20 -1.67
CA PHE A 39 -4.88 1.60 -2.31
C PHE A 39 -6.03 2.61 -2.47
N GLU A 40 -6.57 2.70 -3.68
CA GLU A 40 -7.87 3.33 -3.87
C GLU A 40 -8.98 2.29 -3.79
N ALA A 41 -10.11 2.67 -3.20
CA ALA A 41 -11.24 1.79 -2.99
C ALA A 41 -12.57 2.41 -3.46
N THR A 42 -13.55 1.56 -3.75
CA THR A 42 -14.94 2.01 -3.92
C THR A 42 -15.41 2.75 -2.67
N CYS A 43 -15.98 3.93 -2.84
CA CYS A 43 -16.44 4.75 -1.72
C CYS A 43 -17.75 5.49 -2.05
N TRP A 44 -18.42 5.97 -1.00
CA TRP A 44 -19.69 6.66 -1.09
C TRP A 44 -19.72 7.83 -0.12
N ASP A 45 -20.59 8.80 -0.41
CA ASP A 45 -20.92 9.89 0.51
C ASP A 45 -21.24 9.34 1.92
N ALA A 46 -20.81 10.05 2.97
CA ALA A 46 -20.80 9.61 4.37
C ALA A 46 -22.15 9.03 4.83
N LYS A 47 -23.27 9.54 4.29
CA LYS A 47 -24.63 9.02 4.54
C LYS A 47 -24.86 7.56 4.10
N TYR A 48 -23.98 6.97 3.31
CA TYR A 48 -24.10 5.61 2.77
C TYR A 48 -22.95 4.68 3.16
N ILE A 49 -21.95 5.14 3.93
CA ILE A 49 -20.72 4.39 4.22
C ILE A 49 -20.97 3.04 4.90
N HIS A 50 -22.02 2.92 5.72
CA HIS A 50 -22.35 1.68 6.43
C HIS A 50 -23.13 0.65 5.60
N LYS A 51 -23.47 0.97 4.34
CA LYS A 51 -24.35 0.12 3.53
C LYS A 51 -23.59 -0.84 2.62
N ARG A 52 -22.30 -0.61 2.38
CA ARG A 52 -21.51 -1.30 1.37
C ARG A 52 -20.06 -1.40 1.82
N ALA A 53 -19.44 -2.55 1.62
CA ALA A 53 -18.01 -2.74 1.90
C ALA A 53 -17.19 -2.12 0.75
N PRO A 54 -16.11 -1.38 1.06
CA PRO A 54 -15.16 -0.93 0.05
C PRO A 54 -14.44 -2.11 -0.62
N GLU A 55 -14.16 -1.97 -1.91
CA GLU A 55 -13.38 -2.89 -2.74
C GLU A 55 -12.22 -2.13 -3.37
N ILE A 56 -11.02 -2.73 -3.44
CA ILE A 56 -9.86 -2.13 -4.10
C ILE A 56 -10.20 -1.91 -5.58
N ILE A 57 -9.95 -0.70 -6.09
CA ILE A 57 -10.14 -0.31 -7.49
C ILE A 57 -8.86 0.20 -8.15
N GLU A 58 -7.84 0.55 -7.37
CA GLU A 58 -6.48 0.78 -7.84
C GLU A 58 -5.48 0.21 -6.84
N PHE A 59 -4.44 -0.43 -7.38
CA PHE A 59 -3.32 -0.97 -6.63
C PHE A 59 -2.01 -0.34 -7.14
N PRO A 60 -1.66 0.86 -6.70
CA PRO A 60 -0.36 1.45 -6.94
C PRO A 60 0.64 1.05 -5.85
N CYS A 61 1.90 0.86 -6.25
CA CYS A 61 3.02 0.72 -5.34
C CYS A 61 4.28 1.30 -5.99
N ILE A 62 5.10 2.00 -5.21
CA ILE A 62 6.46 2.35 -5.64
C ILE A 62 7.49 1.70 -4.74
N LEU A 63 8.63 1.33 -5.33
CA LEU A 63 9.85 1.02 -4.60
C LEU A 63 10.72 2.28 -4.54
N PHE A 64 10.96 2.78 -3.34
CA PHE A 64 11.73 3.99 -3.08
C PHE A 64 13.08 3.65 -2.46
N ASP A 65 14.18 4.13 -3.06
CA ASP A 65 15.55 4.01 -2.53
C ASP A 65 15.80 5.16 -1.55
N VAL A 66 15.93 4.85 -0.26
CA VAL A 66 16.03 5.87 0.79
C VAL A 66 17.34 6.63 0.73
N GLN A 67 18.44 5.96 0.35
CA GLN A 67 19.75 6.61 0.29
C GLN A 67 19.86 7.57 -0.89
N LYS A 68 19.25 7.22 -2.03
CA LYS A 68 19.24 8.05 -3.24
C LYS A 68 18.12 9.07 -3.30
N HIS A 69 17.07 8.89 -2.49
CA HIS A 69 15.86 9.69 -2.51
C HIS A 69 15.11 9.60 -3.86
N GLU A 70 15.06 8.40 -4.45
CA GLU A 70 14.54 8.17 -5.79
C GLU A 70 13.53 7.01 -5.83
N CYS A 71 12.50 7.15 -6.66
CA CYS A 71 11.65 6.03 -7.06
C CYS A 71 12.42 5.17 -8.06
N VAL A 72 12.64 3.90 -7.72
CA VAL A 72 13.41 2.96 -8.55
C VAL A 72 12.54 1.87 -9.15
N GLY A 73 11.27 1.79 -8.77
CA GLY A 73 10.30 0.87 -9.35
C GLY A 73 8.88 1.34 -9.12
N GLU A 74 8.00 1.08 -10.08
CA GLU A 74 6.59 1.43 -10.03
C GLU A 74 5.76 0.23 -10.46
N PHE A 75 4.65 0.02 -9.76
CA PHE A 75 3.59 -0.92 -10.07
C PHE A 75 2.26 -0.17 -10.00
N GLN A 76 1.42 -0.35 -11.01
CA GLN A 76 0.07 0.22 -11.02
C GLN A 76 -0.86 -0.75 -11.71
N GLN A 77 -2.00 -1.02 -11.07
CA GLN A 77 -3.04 -1.84 -11.66
C GLN A 77 -4.42 -1.35 -11.25
N TYR A 78 -5.30 -1.09 -12.23
CA TYR A 78 -6.72 -0.95 -11.97
C TYR A 78 -7.36 -2.31 -11.73
N VAL A 79 -8.24 -2.36 -10.72
CA VAL A 79 -8.92 -3.57 -10.28
C VAL A 79 -10.42 -3.43 -10.56
N MET A 80 -11.01 -4.47 -11.15
CA MET A 80 -12.45 -4.53 -11.40
C MET A 80 -13.19 -5.00 -10.12
N PRO A 81 -14.04 -4.17 -9.50
CA PRO A 81 -14.83 -4.58 -8.35
C PRO A 81 -15.93 -5.57 -8.76
N THR A 82 -16.27 -6.50 -7.86
CA THR A 82 -17.21 -7.61 -8.13
C THR A 82 -18.50 -7.55 -7.32
N GLU A 83 -18.56 -6.75 -6.26
CA GLU A 83 -19.79 -6.53 -5.49
C GLU A 83 -20.49 -5.23 -5.95
N ASN A 84 -19.72 -4.16 -6.14
CA ASN A 84 -20.21 -2.85 -6.57
C ASN A 84 -19.54 -2.37 -7.86
N TYR A 85 -19.90 -3.01 -8.97
CA TYR A 85 -19.36 -2.74 -10.32
C TYR A 85 -19.40 -1.28 -10.77
N LYS A 86 -20.39 -0.49 -10.29
CA LYS A 86 -20.56 0.92 -10.68
C LYS A 86 -20.04 1.85 -9.60
N LEU A 87 -19.01 2.63 -9.95
CA LEU A 87 -18.45 3.66 -9.10
C LEU A 87 -19.49 4.74 -8.83
N SER A 88 -19.54 5.22 -7.59
CA SER A 88 -20.39 6.35 -7.24
C SER A 88 -19.79 7.65 -7.80
N SER A 89 -20.62 8.68 -8.05
CA SER A 89 -20.11 9.99 -8.47
C SER A 89 -19.10 10.56 -7.48
N PHE A 90 -19.35 10.36 -6.18
CA PHE A 90 -18.42 10.75 -5.11
C PHE A 90 -17.06 10.07 -5.27
N CYS A 91 -17.04 8.75 -5.46
CA CYS A 91 -15.81 7.99 -5.67
C CYS A 91 -15.03 8.49 -6.89
N THR A 92 -15.69 8.64 -8.04
CA THR A 92 -15.02 9.13 -9.26
C THR A 92 -14.50 10.55 -9.17
N GLN A 93 -15.07 11.38 -8.29
CA GLN A 93 -14.62 12.74 -8.03
C GLN A 93 -13.47 12.78 -7.03
N PHE A 94 -13.52 11.92 -6.01
CA PHE A 94 -12.53 11.85 -4.94
C PHE A 94 -11.23 11.21 -5.42
N THR A 95 -11.29 10.05 -6.08
CA THR A 95 -10.12 9.31 -6.55
C THR A 95 -9.68 9.73 -7.96
N GLY A 96 -10.55 10.41 -8.71
CA GLY A 96 -10.33 10.74 -10.11
C GLY A 96 -10.56 9.56 -11.09
N ILE A 97 -10.60 8.32 -10.59
CA ILE A 97 -10.76 7.10 -11.38
C ILE A 97 -12.11 7.09 -12.10
N LYS A 98 -12.08 6.78 -13.39
CA LYS A 98 -13.26 6.70 -14.26
C LYS A 98 -13.76 5.26 -14.36
N GLN A 99 -15.06 5.13 -14.63
CA GLN A 99 -15.70 3.82 -14.75
C GLN A 99 -15.01 2.92 -15.78
N TYR A 100 -14.56 3.46 -16.92
CA TYR A 100 -13.88 2.65 -17.94
C TYR A 100 -12.55 2.07 -17.45
N GLN A 101 -11.86 2.68 -16.48
CA GLN A 101 -10.59 2.18 -15.96
C GLN A 101 -10.81 0.92 -15.14
N VAL A 102 -11.85 0.90 -14.28
CA VAL A 102 -12.20 -0.29 -13.50
C VAL A 102 -12.92 -1.34 -14.34
N ASP A 103 -13.72 -0.93 -15.34
CA ASP A 103 -14.36 -1.87 -16.29
C ASP A 103 -13.32 -2.65 -17.12
N ASN A 104 -12.16 -2.03 -17.40
CA ASN A 104 -11.02 -2.67 -18.08
C ASN A 104 -9.93 -3.13 -17.10
N GLY A 105 -10.19 -3.05 -15.79
CA GLY A 105 -9.29 -3.52 -14.75
C GLY A 105 -9.20 -5.04 -14.71
N VAL A 106 -8.20 -5.56 -14.01
CA VAL A 106 -8.07 -7.00 -13.79
C VAL A 106 -8.79 -7.42 -12.50
N PRO A 107 -9.18 -8.68 -12.33
CA PRO A 107 -9.62 -9.20 -11.04
C PRO A 107 -8.55 -9.03 -9.95
N LEU A 108 -8.96 -8.83 -8.69
CA LEU A 108 -8.03 -8.59 -7.57
C LEU A 108 -6.98 -9.70 -7.41
N ASN A 109 -7.38 -10.95 -7.59
CA ASN A 109 -6.44 -12.09 -7.53
C ASN A 109 -5.37 -12.02 -8.63
N THR A 110 -5.72 -11.54 -9.82
CA THR A 110 -4.75 -11.31 -10.91
C THR A 110 -3.83 -10.14 -10.57
N ALA A 111 -4.35 -9.04 -10.02
CA ALA A 111 -3.52 -7.91 -9.58
C ALA A 111 -2.49 -8.34 -8.51
N LEU A 112 -2.90 -9.16 -7.54
CA LEU A 112 -2.01 -9.72 -6.51
C LEU A 112 -0.91 -10.60 -7.12
N MET A 113 -1.24 -11.44 -8.10
CA MET A 113 -0.25 -12.27 -8.80
C MET A 113 0.77 -11.40 -9.57
N LEU A 114 0.30 -10.37 -10.28
CA LEU A 114 1.16 -9.43 -10.99
C LEU A 114 2.06 -8.66 -10.03
N PHE A 115 1.50 -8.20 -8.91
CA PHE A 115 2.25 -7.52 -7.86
C PHE A 115 3.33 -8.43 -7.25
N GLN A 116 3.00 -9.69 -6.95
CA GLN A 116 3.97 -10.65 -6.44
C GLN A 116 5.11 -10.92 -7.44
N GLN A 117 4.79 -11.03 -8.73
CA GLN A 117 5.81 -11.18 -9.77
C GLN A 117 6.73 -9.96 -9.81
N TRP A 118 6.16 -8.75 -9.91
CA TRP A 118 6.91 -7.50 -9.89
C TRP A 118 7.80 -7.40 -8.63
N LEU A 119 7.24 -7.67 -7.45
CA LEU A 119 7.97 -7.60 -6.19
C LEU A 119 9.15 -8.57 -6.17
N ASN A 120 8.98 -9.80 -6.65
CA ASN A 120 10.06 -10.78 -6.70
C ASN A 120 11.19 -10.36 -7.65
N GLU A 121 10.87 -9.71 -8.78
CA GLU A 121 11.88 -9.17 -9.70
C GLU A 121 12.76 -8.13 -8.97
N TYR A 122 12.14 -7.23 -8.21
CA TYR A 122 12.86 -6.20 -7.45
C TYR A 122 13.61 -6.74 -6.22
N ILE A 123 13.03 -7.71 -5.49
CA ILE A 123 13.73 -8.39 -4.38
C ILE A 123 15.05 -8.97 -4.86
N ASN A 124 15.03 -9.67 -5.99
CA ASN A 124 16.22 -10.29 -6.56
C ASN A 124 17.20 -9.25 -7.12
N HIS A 125 16.70 -8.23 -7.81
CA HIS A 125 17.56 -7.21 -8.42
C HIS A 125 18.32 -6.36 -7.38
N TYR A 126 17.64 -5.94 -6.30
CA TYR A 126 18.20 -5.05 -5.29
C TYR A 126 18.71 -5.78 -4.04
N ASN A 127 18.62 -7.11 -4.01
CA ASN A 127 18.94 -7.97 -2.86
C ASN A 127 18.19 -7.54 -1.59
N LEU A 128 16.88 -7.35 -1.73
CA LEU A 128 16.02 -6.88 -0.64
C LEU A 128 15.71 -7.99 0.36
N THR A 129 15.45 -7.61 1.61
CA THR A 129 14.89 -8.48 2.64
C THR A 129 13.84 -7.76 3.45
N PHE A 130 12.79 -8.48 3.84
CA PHE A 130 11.82 -8.04 4.85
C PHE A 130 12.15 -8.62 6.24
N ASP A 131 13.14 -9.49 6.34
CA ASP A 131 13.67 -9.97 7.61
C ASP A 131 14.63 -8.93 8.18
N ILE A 132 14.13 -8.16 9.15
CA ILE A 132 14.88 -7.08 9.82
C ILE A 132 16.07 -7.57 10.65
N PHE A 133 16.14 -8.88 10.95
CA PHE A 133 17.22 -9.49 11.72
C PHE A 133 18.37 -10.01 10.85
N GLN A 134 18.18 -10.11 9.54
CA GLN A 134 19.25 -10.48 8.61
C GLN A 134 20.10 -9.27 8.25
N SER A 135 21.42 -9.41 8.38
CA SER A 135 22.37 -8.29 8.23
C SER A 135 23.03 -8.18 6.86
N LEU A 136 22.86 -9.16 5.96
CA LEU A 136 23.56 -9.19 4.67
C LEU A 136 22.76 -8.58 3.51
N ASN A 137 21.45 -8.47 3.66
CA ASN A 137 20.54 -8.00 2.61
C ASN A 137 20.04 -6.59 2.92
N LYS A 138 19.61 -5.87 1.88
CA LYS A 138 19.10 -4.51 2.02
C LYS A 138 17.70 -4.53 2.61
N LYS A 139 17.50 -3.82 3.71
CA LYS A 139 16.23 -3.88 4.46
C LYS A 139 15.14 -3.13 3.69
N CYS A 140 14.01 -3.79 3.47
CA CYS A 140 12.85 -3.23 2.80
C CYS A 140 11.63 -3.38 3.70
N VAL A 141 10.77 -2.36 3.72
CA VAL A 141 9.50 -2.41 4.47
C VAL A 141 8.39 -1.80 3.64
N PHE A 142 7.17 -2.25 3.88
CA PHE A 142 5.99 -1.59 3.36
C PHE A 142 5.70 -0.32 4.15
N ALA A 143 5.49 0.77 3.43
CA ALA A 143 5.03 2.04 3.95
C ALA A 143 3.68 2.36 3.33
N THR A 144 2.74 2.83 4.12
CA THR A 144 1.47 3.37 3.63
C THR A 144 1.09 4.53 4.53
N TRP A 145 0.42 5.52 3.98
CA TRP A 145 -0.21 6.56 4.77
C TRP A 145 -1.71 6.47 4.51
N SER A 146 -2.49 6.47 5.57
CA SER A 146 -3.95 6.61 5.48
C SER A 146 -4.53 6.78 6.86
N ASP A 147 -5.51 7.66 6.96
CA ASP A 147 -6.43 7.80 8.07
C ASP A 147 -7.67 6.92 7.80
N TRP A 148 -7.52 5.59 7.93
CA TRP A 148 -8.67 4.67 7.81
C TRP A 148 -9.66 4.81 8.97
#